data_AF-A0A9E2Q088-F1
#
_entry.id   AF-A0A9E2Q088-F1
#
_cell.length_a   1.000
_cell.length_b   1.000
_cell.length_c   1.000
_cell.angle_alpha   90.00
_cell.angle_beta   90.00
_cell.angle_gamma   90.00
#
_symmetry.space_group_name_H-M   'P 1'
#
loop_
_entity.id
_entity.type
_entity.pdbx_description
1 polymer ?
#
loop_
_entity_poly.entity_id
_entity_poly.type
_entity_poly.pdbx_seq_one_letter_code
_entity_poly.pdbx_strand_id
1 'polypeptide(L)'
;MADIINQTENTETGKSELWITIKDASDLLGISERHTWRIALQNAWKTQKLLNNDRKKTYILRADVEKYYQAERERQRLEQLRSSDNPATSDIGVFDKSDIKNKPKSDIKNLPILLSDYRNMMVDLQKKQEQLIKNATLWKTTAIWLTILAVFIGGFLGFSLYDSRKMMSDIKREMSDRINDLSDKATEAQKALLSTKDALFQKEIWINRLEQTIPKEKIEQLKVEEKKEE
;
A
#
# COMPACT_ATOMS: atom_id res chain seq x y z
N MET A 1 27.72 -9.38 -26.05
CA MET A 1 26.31 -9.84 -25.98
C MET A 1 25.47 -8.58 -25.88
N ALA A 2 24.50 -8.38 -26.77
CA ALA A 2 23.69 -7.17 -26.81
C ALA A 2 22.71 -7.18 -25.62
N ASP A 3 22.89 -6.26 -24.68
CA ASP A 3 22.00 -6.11 -23.53
C ASP A 3 20.63 -5.57 -24.02
N ILE A 4 19.58 -6.24 -23.55
CA ILE A 4 18.20 -6.10 -24.03
C ILE A 4 17.72 -4.66 -23.84
N ILE A 5 17.62 -3.93 -24.95
CA ILE A 5 16.92 -2.65 -25.02
C ILE A 5 15.42 -2.96 -24.95
N ASN A 6 14.81 -2.71 -23.80
CA ASN A 6 13.36 -2.82 -23.66
C ASN A 6 12.74 -1.59 -24.31
N GLN A 7 12.25 -1.75 -25.54
CA GLN A 7 11.34 -0.79 -26.15
C GLN A 7 9.96 -1.02 -25.56
N THR A 8 9.48 -0.06 -24.78
CA THR A 8 8.09 -0.04 -24.34
C THR A 8 7.38 1.11 -25.03
N GLU A 9 6.20 0.85 -25.55
CA GLU A 9 5.41 1.86 -26.22
C GLU A 9 4.74 2.76 -25.16
N ASN A 10 4.94 4.07 -25.27
CA ASN A 10 4.31 5.01 -24.34
C ASN A 10 2.82 5.08 -24.63
N THR A 11 2.00 4.67 -23.67
CA THR A 11 0.53 4.62 -23.74
C THR A 11 -0.13 5.98 -23.97
N GLU A 12 0.57 7.09 -23.68
CA GLU A 12 0.04 8.46 -23.84
C GLU A 12 0.47 9.13 -25.14
N THR A 13 1.62 8.75 -25.73
CA THR A 13 2.19 9.43 -26.90
C THR A 13 2.36 8.57 -28.14
N GLY A 14 2.17 7.24 -28.03
CA GLY A 14 2.33 6.30 -29.14
C GLY A 14 3.77 6.22 -29.69
N LYS A 15 4.75 6.77 -28.98
CA LYS A 15 6.17 6.72 -29.35
C LYS A 15 6.86 5.60 -28.58
N SER A 16 7.72 4.86 -29.29
CA SER A 16 8.58 3.85 -28.67
C SER A 16 9.57 4.51 -27.72
N GLU A 17 9.42 4.30 -26.43
CA GLU A 17 10.35 4.76 -25.42
C GLU A 17 11.42 3.69 -25.19
N LEU A 18 12.68 4.12 -25.31
CA LEU A 18 13.84 3.26 -25.12
C LEU A 18 14.24 3.31 -23.64
N TRP A 19 14.01 2.22 -22.93
CA TRP A 19 14.43 2.06 -21.54
C TRP A 19 15.75 1.30 -21.49
N ILE A 20 16.73 1.90 -20.81
CA ILE A 20 18.07 1.35 -20.65
C ILE A 20 18.37 1.11 -19.17
N THR A 21 19.23 0.15 -18.86
CA THR A 21 19.60 -0.09 -17.46
C THR A 21 20.49 1.04 -16.94
N ILE A 22 20.58 1.17 -15.61
CA ILE A 22 21.53 2.11 -15.00
C ILE A 22 22.97 1.83 -15.43
N LYS A 23 23.31 0.55 -15.64
CA LYS A 23 24.64 0.17 -16.14
C LYS A 23 24.87 0.73 -17.55
N ASP A 24 23.94 0.51 -18.47
CA ASP A 24 24.06 1.03 -19.84
C ASP A 24 24.11 2.56 -19.88
N ALA A 25 23.34 3.22 -19.00
CA ALA A 25 23.39 4.67 -18.87
C ALA A 25 24.73 5.16 -18.31
N SER A 26 25.32 4.39 -17.39
CA SER A 26 26.66 4.65 -16.86
C SER A 26 27.73 4.56 -17.94
N ASP A 27 27.63 3.55 -18.80
CA ASP A 27 28.52 3.35 -19.94
C ASP A 27 28.35 4.48 -20.97
N LEU A 28 27.11 4.92 -21.25
CA LEU A 28 26.83 6.04 -22.16
C LEU A 28 27.36 7.39 -21.65
N LEU A 29 27.26 7.62 -20.35
CA LEU A 29 27.75 8.85 -19.72
C LEU A 29 29.25 8.80 -19.40
N GLY A 30 29.90 7.64 -19.50
CA GLY A 30 31.31 7.46 -19.17
C GLY A 30 31.64 7.70 -17.69
N ILE A 31 30.67 7.50 -16.81
CA ILE A 31 30.78 7.70 -15.35
C ILE A 31 30.51 6.39 -14.61
N SER A 32 30.66 6.37 -13.29
CA SER A 32 30.33 5.19 -12.47
C SER A 32 28.83 5.03 -12.24
N GLU A 33 28.37 3.78 -12.03
CA GLU A 33 26.94 3.48 -11.81
C GLU A 33 26.37 4.22 -10.60
N ARG A 34 27.17 4.36 -9.53
CA ARG A 34 26.80 5.13 -8.33
C ARG A 34 26.58 6.60 -8.64
N HIS A 35 27.40 7.17 -9.52
CA HIS A 35 27.26 8.57 -9.93
C HIS A 35 26.03 8.75 -10.82
N THR A 36 25.79 7.81 -11.74
CA THR A 36 24.59 7.76 -12.58
C THR A 36 23.32 7.71 -11.74
N TRP A 37 23.29 6.89 -10.69
CA TRP A 37 22.18 6.86 -9.72
C TRP A 37 21.95 8.20 -9.03
N ARG A 38 23.01 8.89 -8.64
CA ARG A 38 22.90 10.21 -7.99
C ARG A 38 22.31 11.24 -8.94
N ILE A 39 22.77 11.28 -10.19
CA ILE A 39 22.26 12.19 -11.23
C ILE A 39 20.79 11.90 -11.51
N ALA A 40 20.40 10.62 -11.64
CA ALA A 40 19.02 10.23 -11.86
C ALA A 40 18.10 10.71 -10.74
N LEU A 41 18.53 10.60 -9.47
CA LEU A 41 17.78 11.10 -8.32
C LEU A 41 17.71 12.63 -8.28
N GLN A 42 18.82 13.32 -8.55
CA GLN A 42 18.90 14.79 -8.54
C GLN A 42 18.03 15.43 -9.62
N ASN A 43 17.93 14.80 -10.78
CA ASN A 43 17.14 15.28 -11.92
C ASN A 43 15.73 14.66 -11.97
N ALA A 44 15.35 13.89 -10.95
CA ALA A 44 14.05 13.21 -10.84
C ALA A 44 13.66 12.41 -12.10
N TRP A 45 14.63 11.68 -12.68
CA TRP A 45 14.37 10.86 -13.87
C TRP A 45 13.36 9.75 -13.58
N LYS A 46 12.52 9.44 -14.57
CA LYS A 46 11.58 8.32 -14.47
C LYS A 46 12.37 7.01 -14.39
N THR A 47 12.06 6.21 -13.38
CA THR A 47 12.66 4.89 -13.16
C THR A 47 11.59 3.80 -13.19
N GLN A 48 11.91 2.66 -13.79
CA GLN A 48 11.03 1.48 -13.80
C GLN A 48 11.83 0.24 -13.40
N LYS A 49 11.26 -0.63 -12.58
CA LYS A 49 11.85 -1.92 -12.24
C LYS A 49 11.30 -2.98 -13.18
N LEU A 50 12.16 -3.57 -14.00
CA LEU A 50 11.79 -4.62 -14.94
C LEU A 50 12.62 -5.88 -14.65
N LEU A 51 12.05 -7.05 -14.93
CA LEU A 51 12.75 -8.32 -14.82
C LEU A 51 13.66 -8.50 -16.03
N ASN A 52 14.95 -8.76 -15.79
CA ASN A 52 15.94 -9.02 -16.83
C ASN A 52 16.79 -10.22 -16.40
N ASN A 53 16.73 -11.31 -17.16
CA ASN A 53 17.46 -12.56 -16.91
C ASN A 53 17.38 -12.97 -15.42
N ASP A 54 16.13 -13.12 -14.94
CA ASP A 54 15.76 -13.53 -13.57
C ASP A 54 16.11 -12.55 -12.44
N ARG A 55 16.68 -11.38 -12.75
CA ARG A 55 16.97 -10.33 -11.76
C ARG A 55 16.17 -9.06 -12.06
N LYS A 56 15.53 -8.50 -11.03
CA LYS A 56 14.89 -7.18 -11.13
C LYS A 56 15.97 -6.11 -11.26
N LYS A 57 16.05 -5.44 -12.40
CA LYS A 57 16.95 -4.32 -12.66
C LYS A 57 16.16 -3.02 -12.76
N THR A 58 16.80 -1.90 -12.40
CA THR A 58 16.23 -0.58 -12.61
C THR A 58 16.60 -0.07 -13.99
N TYR A 59 15.59 0.44 -14.69
CA TYR A 59 15.68 1.06 -15.98
C TYR A 59 15.34 2.53 -15.89
N ILE A 60 15.94 3.31 -16.78
CA ILE A 60 15.69 4.74 -16.97
C ILE A 60 15.48 5.03 -18.46
N LEU A 61 14.78 6.12 -18.75
CA LEU A 61 14.56 6.58 -20.11
C LEU A 61 15.89 7.03 -20.73
N ARG A 62 16.22 6.45 -21.88
CA ARG A 62 17.42 6.84 -22.64
C ARG A 62 17.38 8.32 -23.06
N ALA A 63 16.20 8.84 -23.37
CA ALA A 63 16.02 10.24 -23.75
C ALA A 63 16.46 11.21 -22.64
N ASP A 64 16.17 10.89 -21.38
CA ASP A 64 16.58 11.72 -20.24
C ASP A 64 18.10 11.72 -20.06
N VAL A 65 18.73 10.55 -20.26
CA VAL A 65 20.19 10.38 -20.21
C VAL A 65 20.88 11.17 -21.32
N GLU A 66 20.40 11.05 -22.57
CA GLU A 66 20.96 11.76 -23.71
C GLU A 66 20.79 13.28 -23.59
N LYS A 67 19.63 13.73 -23.10
CA LYS A 67 19.38 15.15 -22.83
C LYS A 67 20.35 15.70 -21.80
N TYR A 68 20.60 14.95 -20.73
CA TYR A 68 21.58 15.34 -19.71
C TYR A 68 23.00 15.37 -20.27
N TYR A 69 23.39 14.34 -21.04
CA TYR A 69 24.71 14.28 -21.66
C TYR A 69 24.99 15.49 -22.57
N GLN A 70 24.01 15.89 -23.40
CA GLN A 70 24.16 17.07 -24.26
C GLN A 70 24.27 18.35 -23.45
N ALA A 71 23.44 18.52 -22.42
CA ALA A 71 23.50 19.69 -21.54
C ALA A 71 24.85 19.79 -20.79
N GLU A 72 25.41 18.67 -20.34
CA GLU A 72 26.71 18.62 -19.68
C GLU A 72 27.85 18.93 -20.66
N ARG A 73 27.78 18.42 -21.89
CA ARG A 73 28.75 18.75 -22.96
C ARG A 73 28.72 20.23 -23.30
N GLU A 74 27.54 20.85 -23.38
CA GLU A 74 27.40 22.29 -23.58
C GLU A 74 27.98 23.10 -22.43
N ARG A 75 27.74 22.68 -21.18
CA ARG A 75 28.34 23.30 -19.99
C ARG A 75 29.87 23.24 -20.04
N GLN A 76 30.43 22.07 -20.32
CA GLN A 76 31.89 21.91 -20.46
C GLN A 76 32.46 22.79 -21.57
N ARG A 77 31.75 22.91 -22.71
CA ARG A 77 32.16 23.82 -23.78
C ARG A 77 32.15 25.28 -23.33
N LEU A 78 31.12 25.71 -22.61
CA LEU A 78 31.03 27.08 -22.07
C LEU A 78 32.09 27.35 -20.99
N GLU A 79 32.44 26.35 -20.19
CA GLU A 79 33.53 26.43 -19.20
C GLU A 79 34.91 26.48 -19.86
N GLN A 80 35.14 25.74 -20.94
CA GLN A 80 36.37 25.81 -21.74
C GLN A 80 36.53 27.19 -22.38
N LEU A 81 35.44 27.80 -22.86
CA LEU A 81 35.47 29.17 -23.38
C LEU A 81 35.75 30.19 -22.27
N ARG A 82 35.22 30.00 -21.06
CA ARG A 82 35.54 30.84 -19.88
C ARG A 82 36.97 30.68 -19.38
N SER A 83 37.56 29.49 -19.52
CA SER A 83 38.93 29.22 -19.09
C SER A 83 39.97 29.57 -20.17
N SER A 84 39.57 29.65 -21.44
CA SER A 84 40.42 30.09 -22.56
C SER A 84 40.70 31.61 -22.56
N ASP A 85 39.94 32.41 -21.80
CA ASP A 85 40.20 33.85 -21.63
C ASP A 85 41.17 34.17 -20.47
N ASN A 86 41.79 33.15 -19.86
CA ASN A 86 42.85 33.33 -18.86
C ASN A 86 44.19 32.75 -19.36
N PRO A 87 45.15 33.57 -19.80
CA PRO A 87 46.53 33.10 -19.86
C PRO A 87 47.01 32.87 -18.43
N ALA A 88 47.60 31.69 -18.23
CA ALA A 88 48.33 31.22 -17.06
C ALA A 88 48.69 32.28 -15.99
N THR A 89 48.09 32.17 -14.82
CA THR A 89 48.67 32.74 -13.58
C THR A 89 49.88 31.91 -13.16
N SER A 90 51.04 32.28 -13.67
CA SER A 90 52.32 32.07 -12.99
C SER A 90 53.11 33.38 -13.09
N ASP A 91 52.85 34.28 -12.15
CA ASP A 91 53.86 35.09 -11.46
C ASP A 91 53.17 36.21 -10.68
N ILE A 92 53.63 36.38 -9.44
CA ILE A 92 53.30 37.52 -8.59
C ILE A 92 53.97 38.75 -9.22
N GLY A 93 53.25 39.39 -10.13
CA GLY A 93 53.65 40.61 -10.83
C GLY A 93 52.98 41.83 -10.21
N VAL A 94 53.82 42.75 -9.76
CA VAL A 94 53.55 44.12 -9.30
C VAL A 94 52.28 44.73 -9.91
N PHE A 95 51.39 45.22 -9.04
CA PHE A 95 50.20 45.99 -9.39
C PHE A 95 50.62 47.28 -10.13
N ASP A 96 50.64 47.25 -11.46
CA ASP A 96 50.90 48.42 -12.28
C ASP A 96 49.65 49.32 -12.29
N LYS A 97 49.79 50.53 -11.74
CA LYS A 97 48.71 51.52 -11.59
C LYS A 97 48.37 52.24 -12.90
N SER A 98 48.93 51.83 -14.04
CA SER A 98 48.78 52.52 -15.33
C SER A 98 47.52 52.12 -16.13
N ASP A 99 46.89 50.98 -15.84
CA ASP A 99 45.71 50.49 -16.60
C ASP A 99 44.35 51.08 -16.19
N ILE A 100 44.30 51.96 -15.19
CA ILE A 100 43.05 52.57 -14.71
C ILE A 100 42.59 53.73 -15.63
N LYS A 101 43.46 54.25 -16.51
CA LYS A 101 43.13 55.45 -17.32
C LYS A 101 42.28 55.20 -18.57
N ASN A 102 42.11 53.95 -19.02
CA ASN A 102 41.44 53.63 -20.30
C ASN A 102 40.21 52.72 -20.18
N LYS A 103 39.49 52.72 -19.05
CA LYS A 103 38.14 52.12 -19.01
C LYS A 103 37.07 53.18 -19.31
N PRO A 104 36.07 52.89 -20.15
CA PRO A 104 35.01 53.83 -20.45
C PRO A 104 34.25 54.18 -19.16
N LYS A 105 34.16 55.48 -18.86
CA LYS A 105 33.48 56.06 -17.67
C LYS A 105 31.97 55.75 -17.60
N SER A 106 31.42 55.00 -18.55
CA SER A 106 30.01 54.58 -18.61
C SER A 106 29.67 53.46 -17.62
N ASP A 107 30.61 52.55 -17.33
CA ASP A 107 30.32 51.39 -16.46
C ASP A 107 30.25 51.74 -14.97
N ILE A 108 30.88 52.85 -14.57
CA ILE A 108 30.86 53.33 -13.17
C ILE A 108 29.49 53.95 -12.81
N LYS A 109 28.75 54.47 -13.80
CA LYS A 109 27.43 55.07 -13.57
C LYS A 109 26.33 54.04 -13.29
N ASN A 110 26.51 52.80 -13.77
CA ASN A 110 25.56 51.70 -13.59
C ASN A 110 25.88 50.84 -12.36
N LEU A 111 27.05 51.04 -11.74
CA LEU A 111 27.48 50.31 -10.54
C LEU A 111 26.50 50.41 -9.35
N PRO A 112 25.90 51.58 -9.04
CA PRO A 112 24.92 51.70 -7.95
C PRO A 112 23.62 50.94 -8.26
N ILE A 113 23.21 50.94 -9.53
CA ILE A 113 22.00 50.27 -10.03
C ILE A 113 22.20 48.75 -9.95
N LEU A 114 23.36 48.26 -10.39
CA LEU A 114 23.76 46.85 -10.26
C LEU A 114 23.85 46.40 -8.80
N LEU A 115 24.38 47.25 -7.90
CA LEU A 115 24.40 46.94 -6.47
C LEU A 115 22.99 46.89 -5.86
N SER A 116 22.10 47.80 -6.27
CA SER A 116 20.71 47.78 -5.80
C SER A 116 19.94 46.59 -6.33
N ASP A 117 20.15 46.20 -7.60
CA ASP A 117 19.53 45.01 -8.19
C ASP A 117 20.04 43.73 -7.52
N TYR A 118 21.34 43.64 -7.25
CA TYR A 118 21.91 42.53 -6.50
C TYR A 118 21.34 42.46 -5.07
N ARG A 119 21.20 43.59 -4.39
CA ARG A 119 20.61 43.66 -3.04
C ARG A 119 19.15 43.22 -3.06
N ASN A 120 18.37 43.69 -4.03
CA ASN A 120 16.97 43.29 -4.20
C ASN A 120 16.84 41.80 -4.53
N MET A 121 17.70 41.28 -5.39
CA MET A 121 17.76 39.85 -5.72
C MET A 121 18.10 39.00 -4.49
N MET A 122 19.02 39.43 -3.64
CA MET A 122 19.36 38.71 -2.40
C MET A 122 18.19 38.71 -1.40
N VAL A 123 17.47 39.82 -1.27
CA VAL A 123 16.27 39.91 -0.42
C VAL A 123 15.15 39.01 -0.96
N ASP A 124 14.95 38.96 -2.27
CA ASP A 124 13.96 38.08 -2.91
C ASP A 124 14.31 36.60 -2.75
N LEU A 125 15.60 36.25 -2.86
CA LEU A 125 16.08 34.89 -2.59
C LEU A 125 15.86 34.48 -1.13
N GLN A 126 16.13 35.39 -0.18
CA GLN A 126 15.87 35.15 1.24
C GLN A 126 14.37 34.96 1.50
N LYS A 127 13.50 35.80 0.94
CA LYS A 127 12.04 35.64 1.05
C LYS A 127 11.55 34.31 0.47
N LYS A 128 12.08 33.90 -0.68
CA LYS A 128 11.76 32.59 -1.28
C LYS A 128 12.23 31.43 -0.41
N GLN A 129 13.43 31.52 0.19
CA GLN A 129 13.89 30.52 1.14
C GLN A 129 13.01 30.45 2.38
N GLU A 130 12.61 31.59 2.97
CA GLU A 130 11.69 31.61 4.10
C GLU A 130 10.33 31.02 3.76
N GLN A 131 9.79 31.31 2.57
CA GLN A 131 8.54 30.69 2.10
C GLN A 131 8.68 29.18 1.90
N LEU A 132 9.79 28.71 1.34
CA LEU A 132 10.05 27.27 1.19
C LEU A 132 10.19 26.56 2.54
N ILE A 133 10.86 27.18 3.51
CA ILE A 133 11.00 26.64 4.86
C ILE A 133 9.63 26.60 5.56
N LYS A 134 8.83 27.66 5.47
CA LYS A 134 7.46 27.70 6.04
C LYS A 134 6.53 26.69 5.39
N ASN A 135 6.60 26.53 4.07
CA ASN A 135 5.81 25.53 3.37
C ASN A 135 6.26 24.11 3.77
N ALA A 136 7.57 23.86 3.86
CA ALA A 136 8.11 22.58 4.28
C ALA A 136 7.71 22.22 5.73
N THR A 137 7.70 23.20 6.65
CA THR A 137 7.23 22.96 8.03
C THR A 137 5.72 22.71 8.08
N LEU A 138 4.91 23.43 7.29
CA LEU A 138 3.48 23.18 7.17
C LEU A 138 3.18 21.77 6.63
N TRP A 139 3.90 21.33 5.59
CA TRP A 139 3.74 19.97 5.06
C TRP A 139 4.15 18.88 6.06
N LYS A 140 5.18 19.14 6.87
CA LYS A 140 5.59 18.22 7.94
C LYS A 140 4.56 18.15 9.06
N THR A 141 4.02 19.29 9.50
CA THR A 141 3.01 19.30 10.57
C THR A 141 1.69 18.72 10.09
N THR A 142 1.24 19.00 8.86
CA THR A 142 0.03 18.38 8.30
C THR A 142 0.19 16.87 8.12
N ALA A 143 1.36 16.40 7.67
CA ALA A 143 1.65 14.97 7.58
C ALA A 143 1.56 14.27 8.95
N ILE A 144 2.15 14.86 10.00
CA ILE A 144 2.08 14.32 11.37
C ILE A 144 0.62 14.26 11.84
N TRP A 145 -0.16 15.33 11.66
CA TRP A 145 -1.57 15.33 12.04
C TRP A 145 -2.41 14.30 11.27
N LEU A 146 -2.16 14.12 9.97
CA LEU A 146 -2.81 13.08 9.17
C LEU A 146 -2.47 11.68 9.66
N THR A 147 -1.22 11.42 10.05
CA THR A 147 -0.85 10.11 10.62
C THR A 147 -1.53 9.85 11.95
N ILE A 148 -1.63 10.85 12.83
CA ILE A 148 -2.34 10.75 14.11
C ILE A 148 -3.83 10.46 13.86
N LEU A 149 -4.45 11.19 12.92
CA LEU A 149 -5.85 10.99 12.56
C LEU A 149 -6.09 9.57 12.00
N ALA A 150 -5.21 9.09 11.12
CA ALA A 150 -5.32 7.75 10.54
C ALA A 150 -5.19 6.64 11.59
N VAL A 151 -4.27 6.79 12.55
CA VAL A 151 -4.14 5.85 13.68
C VAL A 151 -5.37 5.89 14.56
N PHE A 152 -5.95 7.08 14.81
CA PHE A 152 -7.15 7.22 15.63
C PHE A 152 -8.37 6.57 14.96
N ILE A 153 -8.59 6.82 13.67
CA ILE A 153 -9.68 6.21 12.90
C ILE A 153 -9.48 4.69 12.81
N GLY A 154 -8.26 4.24 12.51
CA GLY A 154 -7.92 2.81 12.43
C GLY A 154 -8.11 2.10 13.77
N GLY A 155 -7.69 2.72 14.88
CA GLY A 155 -7.89 2.20 16.23
C GLY A 155 -9.36 2.15 16.62
N PHE A 156 -10.13 3.19 16.30
CA PHE A 156 -11.57 3.26 16.60
C PHE A 156 -12.37 2.21 15.80
N LEU A 157 -12.12 2.10 14.49
CA LEU A 157 -12.75 1.07 13.65
C LEU A 157 -12.32 -0.33 14.06
N GLY A 158 -11.03 -0.53 14.37
CA GLY A 158 -10.51 -1.81 14.85
C GLY A 158 -11.14 -2.24 16.17
N PHE A 159 -11.30 -1.32 17.11
CA PHE A 159 -11.96 -1.57 18.39
C PHE A 159 -13.45 -1.90 18.21
N SER A 160 -14.17 -1.12 17.40
CA SER A 160 -15.59 -1.36 17.12
C SER A 160 -15.84 -2.71 16.45
N LEU A 161 -15.01 -3.09 15.48
CA LEU A 161 -15.08 -4.41 14.83
C LEU A 161 -14.71 -5.55 15.79
N TYR A 162 -13.74 -5.34 16.68
CA TYR A 162 -13.36 -6.32 17.69
C TYR A 162 -14.50 -6.58 18.69
N ASP A 163 -15.12 -5.52 19.19
CA ASP A 163 -16.23 -5.62 20.15
C ASP A 163 -17.47 -6.27 19.51
N SER A 164 -17.78 -5.90 18.26
CA SER A 164 -18.84 -6.55 17.47
C SER A 164 -18.60 -8.06 17.28
N ARG A 165 -17.35 -8.46 17.01
CA ARG A 165 -16.98 -9.89 16.88
C ARG A 165 -17.13 -10.64 18.20
N LYS A 166 -16.75 -10.02 19.31
CA LYS A 166 -16.88 -10.61 20.63
C LYS A 166 -18.36 -10.84 20.97
N MET A 167 -19.20 -9.82 20.78
CA MET A 167 -20.64 -9.91 21.02
C MET A 167 -21.31 -10.99 20.15
N MET A 168 -20.93 -11.09 18.87
CA MET A 168 -21.43 -12.13 17.97
C MET A 168 -21.00 -13.54 18.43
N SER A 169 -19.79 -13.68 18.97
CA SER A 169 -19.28 -14.95 19.51
C SER A 169 -20.09 -15.39 20.73
N ASP A 170 -20.38 -14.46 21.64
CA ASP A 170 -21.16 -14.75 22.85
C ASP A 170 -22.60 -15.15 22.49
N ILE A 171 -23.24 -14.45 21.55
CA ILE A 171 -24.57 -14.80 21.03
C ILE A 171 -24.58 -16.19 20.37
N LYS A 172 -23.55 -16.51 19.57
CA LYS A 172 -23.44 -17.83 18.95
C LYS A 172 -23.29 -18.94 19.99
N ARG A 173 -22.51 -18.70 21.03
CA ARG A 173 -22.33 -19.64 22.12
C ARG A 173 -23.65 -19.88 22.86
N GLU A 174 -24.36 -18.81 23.20
CA GLU A 174 -25.67 -18.91 23.85
C GLU A 174 -26.70 -19.65 22.98
N MET A 175 -26.75 -19.37 21.66
CA MET A 175 -27.61 -20.11 20.75
C MET A 175 -27.23 -21.59 20.67
N SER A 176 -25.94 -21.91 20.65
CA SER A 176 -25.47 -23.30 20.61
C SER A 176 -25.86 -24.05 21.88
N ASP A 177 -25.73 -23.40 23.05
CA ASP A 177 -26.10 -23.99 24.33
C ASP A 177 -27.63 -24.24 24.40
N ARG A 178 -28.45 -23.29 23.92
CA ARG A 178 -29.91 -23.45 23.83
C ARG A 178 -30.32 -24.55 22.85
N ILE A 179 -29.63 -24.67 21.71
CA ILE A 179 -29.89 -25.75 20.72
C ILE A 179 -29.57 -27.11 21.34
N ASN A 180 -28.46 -27.22 22.07
CA ASN A 180 -28.10 -28.46 22.75
C ASN A 180 -29.12 -28.84 23.84
N ASP A 181 -29.56 -27.90 24.69
CA ASP A 181 -30.60 -28.16 25.70
C ASP A 181 -31.93 -28.60 25.07
N LEU A 182 -32.35 -27.97 23.95
CA LEU A 182 -33.54 -28.38 23.22
C LEU A 182 -33.39 -29.76 22.57
N SER A 183 -32.20 -30.05 22.03
CA SER A 183 -31.87 -31.37 21.48
C SER A 183 -31.95 -32.44 22.56
N ASP A 184 -31.34 -32.20 23.71
CA ASP A 184 -31.34 -33.14 24.83
C ASP A 184 -32.77 -33.41 25.31
N LYS A 185 -33.58 -32.36 25.50
CA LYS A 185 -35.01 -32.50 25.83
C LYS A 185 -35.80 -33.27 24.78
N ALA A 186 -35.52 -33.05 23.50
CA ALA A 186 -36.16 -33.80 22.42
C ALA A 186 -35.77 -35.29 22.47
N THR A 187 -34.50 -35.61 22.72
CA THR A 187 -34.05 -37.01 22.87
C THR A 187 -34.65 -37.69 24.09
N GLU A 188 -34.79 -36.96 25.20
CA GLU A 188 -35.43 -37.46 26.43
C GLU A 188 -36.92 -37.73 26.20
N ALA A 189 -37.62 -36.80 25.54
CA ALA A 189 -39.02 -36.98 25.15
C ALA A 189 -39.20 -38.19 24.20
N GLN A 190 -38.28 -38.36 23.23
CA GLN A 190 -38.31 -39.51 22.33
C GLN A 190 -38.09 -40.83 23.09
N LYS A 191 -37.18 -40.85 24.06
CA LYS A 191 -36.92 -42.02 24.91
C LYS A 191 -38.14 -42.36 25.79
N ALA A 192 -38.83 -41.35 26.33
CA ALA A 192 -40.06 -41.53 27.09
C ALA A 192 -41.23 -42.05 26.22
N LEU A 193 -41.31 -41.60 24.96
CA LEU A 193 -42.28 -42.12 23.99
C LEU A 193 -41.99 -43.58 23.62
N LEU A 194 -40.72 -43.94 23.43
CA LEU A 194 -40.32 -45.31 23.18
C LEU A 194 -40.66 -46.22 24.37
N SER A 195 -40.35 -45.80 25.60
CA SER A 195 -40.65 -46.61 26.78
C SER A 195 -42.15 -46.78 27.03
N THR A 196 -42.96 -45.74 26.78
CA THR A 196 -44.42 -45.83 26.87
C THR A 196 -45.01 -46.72 25.76
N LYS A 197 -44.47 -46.64 24.54
CA LYS A 197 -44.81 -47.54 23.44
C LYS A 197 -44.51 -49.00 23.79
N ASP A 198 -43.34 -49.30 24.34
CA ASP A 198 -42.97 -50.66 24.76
C ASP A 198 -43.87 -51.18 25.89
N ALA A 199 -44.24 -50.31 26.84
CA ALA A 199 -45.18 -50.66 27.91
C ALA A 199 -46.60 -50.97 27.36
N LEU A 200 -47.04 -50.26 26.32
CA LEU A 200 -48.30 -50.55 25.63
C LEU A 200 -48.24 -51.89 24.91
N PHE A 201 -47.14 -52.20 24.21
CA PHE A 201 -46.97 -53.51 23.58
C PHE A 201 -46.97 -54.66 24.58
N GLN A 202 -46.33 -54.49 25.74
CA GLN A 202 -46.39 -55.48 26.82
C GLN A 202 -47.81 -55.69 27.33
N LYS A 203 -48.60 -54.62 27.49
CA LYS A 203 -50.01 -54.71 27.83
C LYS A 203 -50.82 -55.43 26.75
N GLU A 204 -50.58 -55.13 25.48
CA GLU A 204 -51.27 -55.76 24.36
C GLU A 204 -50.96 -57.25 24.26
N ILE A 205 -49.70 -57.65 24.43
CA ILE A 205 -49.30 -59.06 24.51
C ILE A 205 -49.98 -59.75 25.69
N TRP A 206 -50.07 -59.07 26.84
CA TRP A 206 -50.72 -59.63 28.02
C TRP A 206 -52.24 -59.78 27.83
N ILE A 207 -52.91 -58.80 27.22
CA ILE A 207 -54.34 -58.87 26.84
C ILE A 207 -54.56 -60.02 25.85
N ASN A 208 -53.74 -60.13 24.82
CA ASN A 208 -53.89 -61.18 23.80
C ASN A 208 -53.63 -62.58 24.40
N ARG A 209 -52.69 -62.68 25.34
CA ARG A 209 -52.48 -63.92 26.12
C ARG A 209 -53.68 -64.22 27.03
N LEU A 210 -54.27 -63.22 27.67
CA LEU A 210 -55.51 -63.39 28.43
C LEU A 210 -56.65 -63.87 27.54
N GLU A 211 -56.86 -63.25 26.38
CA GLU A 211 -57.88 -63.65 25.39
C GLU A 211 -57.67 -65.09 24.88
N GLN A 212 -56.42 -65.53 24.71
CA GLN A 212 -56.10 -66.92 24.37
C GLN A 212 -56.33 -67.89 25.54
N THR A 213 -56.16 -67.44 26.79
CA THR A 213 -56.37 -68.26 27.98
C THR A 213 -57.81 -68.25 28.52
N ILE A 214 -58.66 -67.35 28.02
CA ILE A 214 -60.10 -67.38 28.29
C ILE A 214 -60.73 -68.35 27.30
N PRO A 215 -61.12 -69.57 27.73
CA PRO A 215 -61.82 -70.49 26.84
C PRO A 215 -63.13 -69.84 26.40
N LYS A 216 -63.43 -69.85 25.10
CA LYS A 216 -64.68 -69.35 24.51
C LYS A 216 -65.94 -69.92 25.20
N GLU A 217 -65.82 -71.09 25.83
CA GLU A 217 -66.86 -71.73 26.63
C GLU A 217 -67.20 -70.99 27.93
N LYS A 218 -66.27 -70.29 28.60
CA LYS A 218 -66.57 -69.51 29.83
C LYS A 218 -67.29 -68.19 29.52
N ILE A 219 -67.06 -67.59 28.35
CA ILE A 219 -67.75 -66.38 27.91
C ILE A 219 -69.20 -66.71 27.48
N GLU A 220 -69.42 -67.87 26.86
CA GLU A 220 -70.77 -68.37 26.59
C GLU A 220 -71.49 -68.82 27.87
N GLN A 221 -70.80 -69.43 28.84
CA GLN A 221 -71.39 -69.75 30.14
C GLN A 221 -71.81 -68.51 30.93
N LEU A 222 -71.00 -67.45 30.95
CA LEU A 222 -71.37 -66.18 31.60
C LEU A 222 -72.53 -65.46 30.89
N LYS A 223 -72.58 -65.48 29.55
CA LYS A 223 -73.72 -64.94 28.78
C LYS A 223 -75.01 -65.79 28.88
N VAL A 224 -74.90 -67.07 29.25
CA VAL A 224 -76.03 -67.97 29.48
C VAL A 224 -76.50 -67.94 30.93
N GLU A 225 -75.63 -67.66 31.90
CA GLU A 225 -76.01 -67.36 33.29
C GLU A 225 -76.70 -66.00 33.41
N GLU A 226 -76.21 -64.96 32.73
CA GLU A 226 -76.84 -63.62 32.72
C GLU A 226 -78.25 -63.63 32.07
N LYS A 227 -78.54 -64.60 31.19
CA LYS A 227 -79.88 -64.82 30.61
C LYS A 227 -80.79 -65.76 31.42
N LYS A 228 -80.31 -66.32 32.53
CA LYS A 228 -81.10 -67.17 33.45
C LYS A 228 -81.45 -66.45 34.75
N GLU A 229 -80.87 -65.27 35.00
CA GLU A 229 -81.17 -64.41 36.16
C GLU A 229 -82.13 -63.23 35.82
N GLU A 230 -82.65 -63.13 34.59
CA GLU A 230 -83.86 -62.36 34.24
C GLU A 230 -85.10 -63.26 34.17
#